data_AF-A0A1M3I575-F1
#
_entry.id   AF-A0A1M3I575-F1
#
_cell.length_a   1.000
_cell.length_b   1.000
_cell.length_c   1.000
_cell.angle_alpha   90.00
_cell.angle_beta   90.00
_cell.angle_gamma   90.00
#
_symmetry.space_group_name_H-M   'P 1'
#
loop_
_entity.id
_entity.type
_entity.pdbx_description
1 polymer ?
#
loop_
_entity_poly.entity_id
_entity_poly.type
_entity_poly.pdbx_seq_one_letter_code
_entity_poly.pdbx_strand_id
1 'polypeptide(L)'
;MSQIALPLRGGPGAGPARIVVGNANAPIFDALAAPLNWPFRTAILTGAPRSGKSLIARWFAEQGGEVVDDAERMDETELFHRWNRAQESGAPLLLTTGLLGGAGGAGWQIALPDLRSRLGAALHLEIGQPDDDMTAALILAHAEQRGLVLGDGATTYLVPRAERSFAGIEKLVAAIDRISLERKQPATLSIWRDALEAVVGAEQPRLL
;
A
#
# COMPACT_ATOMS: atom_id res chain seq x y z
N MET A 1 18.86 -1.89 -9.40
CA MET A 1 17.67 -2.66 -8.98
C MET A 1 18.04 -3.53 -7.80
N SER A 2 17.74 -3.08 -6.57
CA SER A 2 18.00 -3.87 -5.36
C SER A 2 16.67 -4.42 -4.84
N GLN A 3 16.40 -5.67 -5.16
CA GLN A 3 15.24 -6.43 -4.70
C GLN A 3 15.58 -7.04 -3.34
N ILE A 4 15.00 -6.53 -2.26
CA ILE A 4 15.06 -7.21 -0.96
C ILE A 4 13.91 -8.22 -0.94
N ALA A 5 14.20 -9.48 -1.27
CA ALA A 5 13.29 -10.59 -1.03
C ALA A 5 13.48 -11.07 0.41
N LEU A 6 12.54 -10.77 1.31
CA LEU A 6 12.59 -11.26 2.70
C LEU A 6 11.37 -12.16 3.00
N PRO A 7 11.58 -13.36 3.57
CA PRO A 7 10.51 -14.31 3.83
C PRO A 7 9.70 -13.91 5.06
N LEU A 8 8.52 -13.33 4.82
CA LEU A 8 7.48 -13.11 5.81
C LEU A 8 6.73 -14.43 6.08
N ARG A 9 6.59 -14.83 7.34
CA ARG A 9 5.72 -15.97 7.67
C ARG A 9 4.29 -15.44 7.89
N GLY A 10 3.42 -15.66 6.92
CA GLY A 10 1.98 -15.52 7.07
C GLY A 10 1.39 -16.77 7.74
N GLY A 11 0.27 -16.61 8.45
CA GLY A 11 -0.54 -17.73 8.96
C GLY A 11 -0.94 -18.73 7.85
N PRO A 12 -1.44 -19.91 8.24
CA PRO A 12 -1.52 -21.09 7.36
C PRO A 12 -2.37 -20.79 6.11
N GLY A 13 -1.68 -20.60 4.97
CA GLY A 13 -2.29 -20.39 3.65
C GLY A 13 -1.73 -19.20 2.86
N ALA A 14 -1.06 -18.24 3.49
CA ALA A 14 -0.45 -17.09 2.80
C ALA A 14 1.08 -17.19 2.83
N GLY A 15 1.71 -17.31 1.67
CA GLY A 15 3.17 -17.13 1.55
C GLY A 15 3.60 -15.73 2.02
N PRO A 16 4.91 -15.45 2.10
CA PRO A 16 5.41 -14.14 2.44
C PRO A 16 4.72 -12.99 1.72
N ALA A 17 4.07 -12.09 2.46
CA ALA A 17 3.47 -10.89 1.91
C ALA A 17 4.55 -9.88 1.46
N ARG A 18 5.32 -10.20 0.43
CA ARG A 18 6.49 -9.42 -0.02
C ARG A 18 6.10 -7.98 -0.33
N ILE A 19 6.88 -7.02 0.21
CA ILE A 19 6.78 -5.62 -0.18
C ILE A 19 7.55 -5.42 -1.49
N VAL A 20 6.89 -4.86 -2.50
CA VAL A 20 7.54 -4.34 -3.70
C VAL A 20 8.00 -2.91 -3.41
N VAL A 21 9.31 -2.69 -3.42
CA VAL A 21 9.91 -1.35 -3.27
C VAL A 21 10.13 -0.75 -4.65
N GLY A 22 9.63 0.46 -4.87
CA GLY A 22 9.73 1.19 -6.13
C GLY A 22 9.57 2.69 -5.92
N ASN A 23 9.36 3.46 -6.99
CA ASN A 23 9.30 4.92 -6.95
C ASN A 23 8.29 5.46 -5.92
N ALA A 24 7.13 4.79 -5.77
CA ALA A 24 6.04 5.26 -4.93
C ALA A 24 6.34 5.17 -3.43
N ASN A 25 7.24 4.28 -3.00
CA ASN A 25 7.46 3.99 -1.59
C ASN A 25 8.94 3.92 -1.17
N ALA A 26 9.90 3.99 -2.09
CA ALA A 26 11.32 4.01 -1.74
C ALA A 26 11.70 5.13 -0.74
N PRO A 27 11.23 6.39 -0.89
CA PRO A 27 11.54 7.45 0.08
C PRO A 27 11.02 7.17 1.49
N ILE A 28 9.97 6.35 1.61
CA ILE A 28 9.41 5.95 2.91
C ILE A 28 10.41 5.03 3.61
N PHE A 29 10.97 4.04 2.90
CA PHE A 29 11.97 3.15 3.48
C PHE A 29 13.25 3.88 3.90
N ASP A 30 13.65 4.90 3.13
CA ASP A 30 14.77 5.77 3.53
C ASP A 30 14.48 6.50 4.84
N ALA A 31 13.26 7.03 5.01
CA ALA A 31 12.83 7.67 6.25
C ALA A 31 12.72 6.69 7.43
N LEU A 32 12.22 5.47 7.18
CA LEU A 32 12.09 4.40 8.17
C LEU A 32 13.43 3.83 8.63
N ALA A 33 14.53 4.08 7.90
CA ALA A 33 15.87 3.65 8.30
C ALA A 33 16.44 4.48 9.48
N ALA A 34 15.94 5.70 9.71
CA ALA A 34 16.40 6.58 10.79
C ALA A 34 15.25 7.15 11.63
N PRO A 35 14.44 6.31 12.29
CA PRO A 35 13.19 6.73 12.91
C PRO A 35 13.37 7.60 14.17
N LEU A 36 14.55 7.54 14.78
CA LEU A 36 14.91 8.39 15.91
C LEU A 36 15.12 9.87 15.53
N ASN A 37 15.31 10.16 14.24
CA ASN A 37 15.53 11.52 13.73
C ASN A 37 14.22 12.23 13.34
N TRP A 38 13.08 11.55 13.41
CA TRP A 38 11.81 12.17 13.10
C TRP A 38 11.47 13.27 14.12
N PRO A 39 10.80 14.36 13.70
CA PRO A 39 10.22 15.32 14.63
C PRO A 39 9.33 14.59 15.63
N PHE A 40 9.58 14.81 16.92
CA PHE A 40 8.88 14.11 18.01
C PHE A 40 8.88 12.58 17.84
N ARG A 41 9.91 12.01 17.17
CA ARG A 41 10.00 10.58 16.85
C ARG A 41 8.70 10.02 16.22
N THR A 42 7.93 10.86 15.54
CA THR A 42 6.60 10.52 15.02
C THR A 42 6.57 10.73 13.52
N ALA A 43 6.05 9.74 12.80
CA ALA A 43 5.77 9.84 11.37
C ALA A 43 4.31 9.47 11.07
N ILE A 44 3.74 10.12 10.06
CA ILE A 44 2.40 9.86 9.54
C ILE A 44 2.55 9.38 8.10
N LEU A 45 2.14 8.15 7.84
CA LEU A 45 2.16 7.51 6.53
C LEU A 45 0.77 7.55 5.89
N THR A 46 0.65 8.35 4.85
CA THR A 46 -0.56 8.46 4.02
C THR A 46 -0.41 7.65 2.72
N GLY A 47 -1.52 7.31 2.11
CA GLY A 47 -1.52 6.63 0.81
C GLY A 47 -2.90 6.13 0.42
N ALA A 48 -3.08 5.91 -0.88
CA ALA A 48 -4.33 5.39 -1.42
C ALA A 48 -4.72 4.02 -0.80
N PRO A 49 -6.00 3.60 -0.92
CA PRO A 49 -6.40 2.24 -0.55
C PRO A 49 -5.51 1.20 -1.23
N ARG A 50 -5.18 0.12 -0.52
CA ARG A 50 -4.35 -1.01 -1.00
C ARG A 50 -2.90 -0.65 -1.36
N SER A 51 -2.40 0.55 -1.07
CA SER A 51 -1.01 0.95 -1.33
C SER A 51 0.05 0.26 -0.47
N GLY A 52 -0.35 -0.56 0.50
CA GLY A 52 0.56 -1.28 1.39
C GLY A 52 0.87 -0.60 2.73
N LYS A 53 0.15 0.46 3.11
CA LYS A 53 0.30 1.15 4.42
C LYS A 53 0.40 0.18 5.59
N SER A 54 -0.59 -0.69 5.79
CA SER A 54 -0.61 -1.67 6.89
C SER A 54 0.54 -2.69 6.82
N LEU A 55 1.03 -3.00 5.62
CA LEU A 55 2.16 -3.90 5.43
C LEU A 55 3.47 -3.23 5.84
N ILE A 56 3.66 -1.97 5.45
CA ILE A 56 4.79 -1.14 5.90
C ILE A 56 4.73 -0.93 7.41
N ALA A 57 3.55 -0.66 7.96
CA ALA A 57 3.34 -0.49 9.39
C ALA A 57 3.75 -1.76 10.16
N ARG A 58 3.28 -2.93 9.72
CA ARG A 58 3.68 -4.21 10.32
C ARG A 58 5.18 -4.43 10.25
N TRP A 59 5.79 -4.18 9.09
CA TRP A 59 7.24 -4.29 8.94
C TRP A 59 7.99 -3.38 9.93
N PHE A 60 7.52 -2.15 10.12
CA PHE A 60 8.11 -1.21 11.07
C PHE A 60 7.96 -1.69 12.53
N ALA A 61 6.79 -2.23 12.90
CA ALA A 61 6.58 -2.82 14.22
C ALA A 61 7.51 -4.01 14.47
N GLU A 62 7.78 -4.84 13.46
CA GLU A 62 8.74 -5.94 13.54
C GLU A 62 10.19 -5.46 13.75
N GLN A 63 10.52 -4.22 13.35
CA GLN A 63 11.81 -3.57 13.64
C GLN A 63 11.85 -2.93 15.05
N GLY A 64 10.79 -3.06 15.85
CA GLY A 64 10.70 -2.54 17.22
C GLY A 64 10.11 -1.13 17.35
N GLY A 65 9.52 -0.58 16.29
CA GLY A 65 8.77 0.68 16.36
C GLY A 65 7.35 0.51 16.90
N GLU A 66 6.76 1.58 17.44
CA GLU A 66 5.34 1.62 17.77
C GLU A 66 4.51 2.01 16.55
N VAL A 67 3.31 1.42 16.42
CA VAL A 67 2.44 1.61 15.26
C VAL A 67 0.99 1.81 15.69
N VAL A 68 0.32 2.74 15.02
CA VAL A 68 -1.16 2.81 14.96
C VAL A 68 -1.57 2.76 13.50
N ASP A 69 -2.24 1.66 13.12
CA ASP A 69 -2.76 1.48 11.76
C ASP A 69 -4.18 2.08 11.66
N ASP A 70 -4.49 2.72 10.53
CA ASP A 70 -5.73 3.48 10.30
C ASP A 70 -6.05 4.46 11.46
N ALA A 71 -5.09 5.32 11.82
CA ALA A 71 -5.17 6.19 12.98
C ALA A 71 -6.37 7.15 12.96
N GLU A 72 -6.92 7.47 11.79
CA GLU A 72 -8.16 8.24 11.66
C GLU A 72 -9.41 7.55 12.20
N ARG A 73 -9.34 6.23 12.43
CA ARG A 73 -10.44 5.43 12.99
C ARG A 73 -10.37 5.29 14.51
N MET A 74 -9.26 5.72 15.11
CA MET A 74 -9.06 5.67 16.56
C MET A 74 -9.67 6.91 17.22
N ASP A 75 -10.18 6.73 18.44
CA ASP A 75 -10.59 7.86 19.27
C ASP A 75 -9.40 8.80 19.53
N GLU A 76 -9.61 10.11 19.40
CA GLU A 76 -8.53 11.09 19.50
C GLU A 76 -7.88 11.11 20.90
N THR A 77 -8.65 10.82 21.96
CA THR A 77 -8.12 10.74 23.34
C THR A 77 -7.21 9.52 23.48
N GLU A 78 -7.63 8.37 22.97
CA GLU A 78 -6.79 7.17 22.96
C GLU A 78 -5.51 7.39 22.14
N LEU A 79 -5.63 7.98 20.95
CA LEU A 79 -4.49 8.29 20.09
C LEU A 79 -3.51 9.24 20.78
N PHE A 80 -4.02 10.26 21.47
CA PHE A 80 -3.21 11.17 22.28
C PHE A 80 -2.46 10.43 23.40
N HIS A 81 -3.11 9.51 24.11
CA HIS A 81 -2.43 8.68 25.11
C HIS A 81 -1.37 7.76 24.50
N ARG A 82 -1.61 7.20 23.31
CA ARG A 82 -0.60 6.40 22.58
C ARG A 82 0.61 7.24 22.23
N TRP A 83 0.38 8.43 21.68
CA TRP A 83 1.44 9.37 21.35
C TRP A 83 2.28 9.75 22.57
N ASN A 84 1.64 10.07 23.70
CA ASN A 84 2.35 10.42 24.94
C ASN A 84 3.22 9.28 25.43
N ARG A 85 2.70 8.04 25.45
CA ARG A 85 3.49 6.88 25.87
C ARG A 85 4.71 6.65 24.98
N ALA A 86 4.58 6.81 23.66
CA ALA A 86 5.71 6.70 22.73
C ALA A 86 6.76 7.79 22.98
N GLN A 87 6.35 9.01 23.31
CA GLN A 87 7.30 10.06 23.70
C GLN A 87 8.01 9.76 25.01
N GLU A 88 7.28 9.29 26.02
CA GLU A 88 7.82 8.95 27.34
C GLU A 88 8.82 7.78 27.25
N SER A 89 8.52 6.78 26.42
CA SER A 89 9.41 5.63 26.17
C SER A 89 10.57 5.95 25.23
N GLY A 90 10.51 7.08 24.52
CA GLY A 90 11.45 7.44 23.46
C GLY A 90 11.35 6.54 22.22
N ALA A 91 10.30 5.73 22.12
CA ALA A 91 10.07 4.84 20.99
C ALA A 91 9.55 5.63 19.77
N PRO A 92 10.05 5.35 18.56
CA PRO A 92 9.45 5.90 17.35
C PRO A 92 8.02 5.41 17.12
N LEU A 93 7.13 6.33 16.76
CA LEU A 93 5.72 6.07 16.48
C LEU A 93 5.38 6.32 15.01
N LEU A 94 4.88 5.30 14.33
CA LEU A 94 4.35 5.41 12.97
C LEU A 94 2.81 5.33 13.01
N LEU A 95 2.16 6.39 12.55
CA LEU A 95 0.72 6.43 12.33
C LEU A 95 0.46 6.19 10.85
N THR A 96 -0.48 5.33 10.48
CA THR A 96 -0.96 5.25 9.09
C THR A 96 -2.31 5.90 8.96
N THR A 97 -2.62 6.43 7.77
CA THR A 97 -3.97 6.91 7.48
C THR A 97 -4.35 6.75 6.01
N GLY A 98 -5.61 6.43 5.75
CA GLY A 98 -6.18 6.40 4.41
C GLY A 98 -6.61 7.78 3.88
N LEU A 99 -6.65 8.80 4.75
CA LEU A 99 -7.11 10.14 4.39
C LEU A 99 -5.96 10.97 3.80
N LEU A 100 -6.00 11.19 2.48
CA LEU A 100 -5.04 12.02 1.77
C LEU A 100 -5.33 13.51 2.02
N GLY A 101 -4.36 14.23 2.58
CA GLY A 101 -4.42 15.68 2.74
C GLY A 101 -3.96 16.39 1.46
N GLY A 102 -4.89 16.85 0.63
CA GLY A 102 -4.59 17.53 -0.64
C GLY A 102 -5.83 18.20 -1.26
N ALA A 103 -5.65 18.87 -2.40
CA ALA A 103 -6.60 19.83 -3.02
C ALA A 103 -8.01 19.31 -3.40
N GLY A 104 -8.34 18.04 -3.10
CA GLY A 104 -9.66 17.46 -3.36
C GLY A 104 -10.11 16.39 -2.37
N GLY A 105 -9.38 16.19 -1.27
CA GLY A 105 -9.73 15.22 -0.22
C GLY A 105 -9.97 15.93 1.11
N ALA A 106 -10.99 15.52 1.86
CA ALA A 106 -11.07 15.86 3.27
C ALA A 106 -9.91 15.15 3.98
N GLY A 107 -8.80 15.86 4.19
CA GLY A 107 -7.67 15.36 4.96
C GLY A 107 -8.09 14.96 6.38
N TRP A 108 -7.21 14.29 7.11
CA TRP A 108 -7.49 13.87 8.47
C TRP A 108 -7.72 15.09 9.40
N GLN A 109 -8.99 15.32 9.75
CA GLN A 109 -9.43 16.40 10.63
C GLN A 109 -9.31 15.96 12.08
N ILE A 110 -8.39 16.57 12.83
CA ILE A 110 -8.20 16.31 14.27
C ILE A 110 -8.88 17.44 15.05
N ALA A 111 -9.86 17.13 15.89
CA ALA A 111 -10.59 18.10 16.68
C ALA A 111 -9.77 18.64 17.87
N LEU A 112 -9.05 17.76 18.58
CA LEU A 112 -8.22 18.11 19.73
C LEU A 112 -7.04 19.03 19.33
N PRO A 113 -6.99 20.29 19.82
CA PRO A 113 -5.97 21.25 19.39
C PRO A 113 -4.52 20.82 19.69
N ASP A 114 -4.27 20.20 20.83
CA ASP A 114 -2.94 19.74 21.22
C ASP A 114 -2.45 18.58 20.32
N LEU A 115 -3.32 17.59 20.10
CA LEU A 115 -3.03 16.49 19.17
C LEU A 115 -2.82 17.01 17.75
N ARG A 116 -3.65 17.95 17.29
CA ARG A 116 -3.50 18.59 15.96
C ARG A 116 -2.14 19.27 15.81
N SER A 117 -1.71 20.03 16.81
CA SER A 117 -0.41 20.71 16.80
C SER A 117 0.74 19.71 16.73
N ARG A 118 0.68 18.63 17.53
CA ARG A 118 1.70 17.58 17.57
C ARG A 118 1.79 16.80 16.27
N LEU A 119 0.64 16.36 15.74
CA LEU A 119 0.58 15.61 14.48
C LEU A 119 0.92 16.48 13.27
N GLY A 120 0.60 17.78 13.30
CA GLY A 120 1.00 18.73 12.25
C GLY A 120 2.50 19.03 12.21
N ALA A 121 3.23 18.73 13.29
CA ALA A 121 4.68 18.88 13.36
C ALA A 121 5.44 17.55 13.16
N ALA A 122 4.73 16.44 12.98
CA ALA A 122 5.31 15.12 12.73
C ALA A 122 5.91 15.03 11.30
N LEU A 123 6.69 13.98 11.03
CA LEU A 123 7.14 13.71 9.67
C LEU A 123 5.97 13.18 8.82
N HIS A 124 5.59 13.88 7.77
CA HIS A 124 4.56 13.42 6.83
C HIS A 124 5.20 12.67 5.66
N LEU A 125 4.78 11.42 5.45
CA LEU A 125 5.21 10.53 4.38
C LEU A 125 4.00 10.12 3.55
N GLU A 126 4.11 10.17 2.23
CA GLU A 126 3.03 9.79 1.33
C GLU A 126 3.50 8.69 0.37
N ILE A 127 2.71 7.63 0.25
CA ILE A 127 2.89 6.64 -0.82
C ILE A 127 2.34 7.23 -2.11
N GLY A 128 3.24 7.51 -3.06
CA GLY A 128 2.91 8.05 -4.38
C GLY A 128 2.22 7.03 -5.29
N GLN A 129 2.09 7.37 -6.58
CA GLN A 129 1.62 6.42 -7.60
C GLN A 129 2.78 5.58 -8.16
N PRO A 130 2.54 4.29 -8.46
CA PRO A 130 3.55 3.44 -9.09
C PRO A 130 3.81 3.91 -10.52
N ASP A 131 5.09 3.98 -10.90
CA ASP A 131 5.50 4.11 -12.29
C ASP A 131 5.38 2.78 -13.05
N ASP A 132 5.79 2.76 -14.31
CA ASP A 132 5.67 1.57 -15.16
C ASP A 132 6.51 0.40 -14.64
N ASP A 133 7.71 0.67 -14.12
CA ASP A 133 8.61 -0.35 -13.57
C ASP A 133 8.03 -0.96 -12.29
N MET A 134 7.54 -0.12 -11.37
CA MET A 134 6.87 -0.57 -10.16
C MET A 134 5.56 -1.29 -10.46
N THR A 135 4.80 -0.82 -11.47
CA THR A 135 3.56 -1.47 -11.92
C THR A 135 3.85 -2.87 -12.44
N ALA A 136 4.88 -3.06 -13.26
CA ALA A 136 5.30 -4.37 -13.73
C ALA A 136 5.67 -5.29 -12.55
N ALA A 137 6.45 -4.79 -11.60
CA ALA A 137 6.85 -5.55 -10.41
C ALA A 137 5.65 -5.95 -9.52
N LEU A 138 4.66 -5.06 -9.37
CA LEU A 138 3.43 -5.33 -8.63
C LEU A 138 2.57 -6.39 -9.32
N ILE A 139 2.41 -6.31 -10.65
CA ILE A 139 1.68 -7.33 -11.43
C ILE A 139 2.29 -8.71 -11.19
N LEU A 140 3.63 -8.82 -11.32
CA LEU A 140 4.34 -10.08 -11.13
C LEU A 140 4.23 -10.59 -9.68
N ALA A 141 4.39 -9.72 -8.68
CA ALA A 141 4.27 -10.10 -7.28
C ALA A 141 2.85 -10.60 -6.93
N HIS A 142 1.81 -9.94 -7.44
CA HIS A 142 0.43 -10.37 -7.22
C HIS A 142 0.09 -11.68 -7.95
N ALA A 143 0.69 -11.92 -9.12
CA ALA A 143 0.53 -13.17 -9.85
C ALA A 143 1.23 -14.33 -9.11
N GLU A 144 2.47 -14.12 -8.67
CA GLU A 144 3.23 -15.07 -7.86
C GLU A 144 2.47 -15.45 -6.57
N GLN A 145 1.92 -14.47 -5.86
CA GLN A 145 1.13 -14.72 -4.64
C GLN A 145 -0.10 -15.62 -4.88
N ARG A 146 -0.63 -15.64 -6.11
CA ARG A 146 -1.78 -16.46 -6.51
C ARG A 146 -1.38 -17.79 -7.17
N GLY A 147 -0.09 -18.04 -7.37
CA GLY A 147 0.38 -19.16 -8.19
C GLY A 147 0.01 -19.01 -9.67
N LEU A 148 -0.32 -17.79 -10.11
CA LEU A 148 -0.70 -17.47 -11.48
C LEU A 148 0.55 -17.32 -12.34
N VAL A 149 0.69 -18.17 -13.36
CA VAL A 149 1.75 -18.05 -14.36
C VAL A 149 1.27 -17.13 -15.49
N LEU A 150 1.91 -15.97 -15.62
CA LEU A 150 1.69 -15.06 -16.73
C LEU A 150 2.54 -15.48 -17.92
N GLY A 151 1.94 -15.56 -19.11
CA GLY A 151 2.67 -15.82 -20.35
C GLY A 151 3.63 -14.71 -20.77
N ASP A 152 4.48 -15.00 -21.75
CA ASP A 152 5.50 -14.07 -22.26
C ASP A 152 4.88 -12.74 -22.75
N GLY A 153 5.54 -11.63 -22.41
CA GLY A 153 5.08 -10.29 -22.79
C GLY A 153 3.89 -9.75 -21.99
N ALA A 154 3.46 -10.44 -20.93
CA ALA A 154 2.35 -9.99 -20.08
C ALA A 154 2.55 -8.56 -19.54
N THR A 155 3.71 -8.25 -18.97
CA THR A 155 3.98 -6.90 -18.42
C THR A 155 3.99 -5.85 -19.53
N THR A 156 4.62 -6.13 -20.67
CA THR A 156 4.61 -5.24 -21.86
C THR A 156 3.19 -4.94 -22.34
N TYR A 157 2.27 -5.91 -22.25
CA TYR A 157 0.89 -5.72 -22.65
C TYR A 157 0.04 -5.04 -21.58
N LEU A 158 0.15 -5.47 -20.33
CA LEU A 158 -0.71 -5.06 -19.22
C LEU A 158 -0.35 -3.69 -18.66
N VAL A 159 0.94 -3.38 -18.46
CA VAL A 159 1.41 -2.13 -17.84
C VAL A 159 0.82 -0.88 -18.51
N PRO A 160 0.92 -0.69 -19.85
CA PRO A 160 0.38 0.51 -20.49
C PRO A 160 -1.15 0.59 -20.51
N ARG A 161 -1.86 -0.48 -20.10
CA ARG A 161 -3.32 -0.60 -20.13
C ARG A 161 -3.95 -0.69 -18.73
N ALA A 162 -3.14 -0.94 -17.71
CA ALA A 162 -3.58 -1.03 -16.34
C ALA A 162 -3.86 0.37 -15.79
N GLU A 163 -4.84 0.45 -14.89
CA GLU A 163 -5.03 1.63 -14.05
C GLU A 163 -3.76 1.82 -13.19
N ARG A 164 -3.19 3.03 -13.21
CA ARG A 164 -1.98 3.37 -12.43
C ARG A 164 -2.31 3.60 -10.95
N SER A 165 -2.85 2.57 -10.30
CA SER A 165 -3.16 2.55 -8.88
C SER A 165 -2.92 1.16 -8.30
N PHE A 166 -2.50 1.07 -7.03
CA PHE A 166 -2.27 -0.22 -6.38
C PHE A 166 -3.53 -1.11 -6.35
N ALA A 167 -4.68 -0.50 -6.06
CA ALA A 167 -5.96 -1.20 -6.06
C ALA A 167 -6.34 -1.69 -7.46
N GLY A 168 -6.14 -0.86 -8.50
CA GLY A 168 -6.41 -1.23 -9.88
C GLY A 168 -5.54 -2.39 -10.37
N ILE A 169 -4.24 -2.34 -10.07
CA ILE A 169 -3.29 -3.42 -10.39
C ILE A 169 -3.70 -4.73 -9.70
N GLU A 170 -4.03 -4.69 -8.41
CA GLU A 170 -4.49 -5.86 -7.67
C GLU A 170 -5.79 -6.44 -8.25
N LYS A 171 -6.78 -5.58 -8.55
CA LYS A 171 -8.05 -5.98 -9.18
C LYS A 171 -7.82 -6.64 -10.54
N LEU A 172 -6.92 -6.09 -11.35
CA LEU A 172 -6.57 -6.64 -12.66
C LEU A 172 -6.01 -8.05 -12.54
N VAL A 173 -5.02 -8.27 -11.68
CA VAL A 173 -4.43 -9.60 -11.51
C VAL A 173 -5.45 -10.59 -10.94
N ALA A 174 -6.31 -10.16 -10.01
CA ALA A 174 -7.40 -10.98 -9.50
C ALA A 174 -8.42 -11.36 -10.59
N ALA A 175 -8.71 -10.45 -11.53
CA ALA A 175 -9.58 -10.73 -12.66
C ALA A 175 -8.95 -11.74 -13.65
N ILE A 176 -7.65 -11.61 -13.94
CA ILE A 176 -6.92 -12.57 -14.78
C ILE A 176 -6.97 -13.97 -14.17
N ASP A 177 -6.64 -14.09 -12.89
CA ASP A 177 -6.65 -15.35 -12.15
C ASP A 177 -8.03 -16.02 -12.19
N ARG A 178 -9.08 -15.25 -11.85
CA ARG A 178 -10.46 -15.72 -11.88
C ARG A 178 -10.87 -16.24 -13.26
N ILE A 179 -10.64 -15.48 -14.33
CA ILE A 179 -11.01 -15.89 -15.70
C ILE A 179 -10.21 -17.11 -16.15
N SER A 180 -8.92 -17.17 -15.81
CA SER A 180 -8.04 -18.31 -16.10
C SER A 180 -8.56 -19.59 -15.45
N LEU A 181 -8.97 -19.53 -14.18
CA LEU A 181 -9.54 -20.65 -13.45
C LEU A 181 -10.92 -21.06 -14.00
N GLU A 182 -11.82 -20.08 -14.25
CA GLU A 182 -13.16 -20.32 -14.80
C GLU A 182 -13.10 -21.04 -16.16
N ARG A 183 -12.16 -20.63 -17.03
CA ARG A 183 -11.99 -21.22 -18.37
C ARG A 183 -11.07 -22.44 -18.37
N LYS A 184 -10.37 -22.72 -17.27
CA LYS A 184 -9.31 -23.74 -17.17
C LYS A 184 -8.26 -23.57 -18.27
N GLN A 185 -7.88 -22.33 -18.54
CA GLN A 185 -6.94 -21.96 -19.60
C GLN A 185 -5.78 -21.13 -19.02
N PRO A 186 -4.56 -21.26 -19.55
CA PRO A 186 -3.44 -20.40 -19.14
C PRO A 186 -3.75 -18.92 -19.35
N ALA A 187 -3.20 -18.06 -18.49
CA ALA A 187 -3.31 -16.60 -18.59
C ALA A 187 -2.53 -16.06 -19.80
N THR A 188 -3.16 -16.18 -20.97
CA THR A 188 -2.67 -15.69 -22.27
C THR A 188 -3.31 -14.35 -22.63
N LEU A 189 -2.89 -13.77 -23.76
CA LEU A 189 -3.41 -12.50 -24.29
C LEU A 189 -4.93 -12.38 -24.30
N SER A 190 -5.66 -13.47 -24.64
CA SER A 190 -7.12 -13.45 -24.62
C SER A 190 -7.68 -13.24 -23.22
N ILE A 191 -7.08 -13.84 -22.20
CA ILE A 191 -7.50 -13.68 -20.80
C ILE A 191 -7.15 -12.29 -20.29
N TRP A 192 -5.96 -11.79 -20.63
CA TRP A 192 -5.53 -10.44 -20.25
C TRP A 192 -6.47 -9.37 -20.79
N ARG A 193 -6.85 -9.48 -22.07
CA ARG A 193 -7.81 -8.57 -22.70
C ARG A 193 -9.17 -8.61 -21.99
N ASP A 194 -9.71 -9.82 -21.79
CA ASP A 194 -11.02 -9.97 -21.16
C ASP A 194 -11.02 -9.49 -19.69
N ALA A 195 -9.89 -9.65 -18.97
CA ALA A 195 -9.71 -9.11 -17.62
C ALA A 195 -9.63 -7.58 -17.60
N LEU A 196 -8.90 -6.97 -18.54
CA LEU A 196 -8.87 -5.51 -18.72
C LEU A 196 -10.27 -4.97 -19.02
N GLU A 197 -11.03 -5.62 -19.90
CA GLU A 197 -12.42 -5.26 -20.19
C GLU A 197 -13.32 -5.39 -18.96
N ALA A 198 -13.14 -6.42 -18.14
CA ALA A 198 -13.92 -6.61 -16.93
C ALA A 198 -13.65 -5.54 -15.86
N VAL A 199 -12.39 -5.11 -15.70
CA VAL A 199 -12.01 -4.11 -14.68
C VAL A 199 -12.33 -2.70 -15.16
N VAL A 200 -12.05 -2.36 -16.42
CA VAL A 200 -12.33 -1.03 -16.99
C VAL A 200 -13.82 -0.85 -17.29
N GLY A 201 -14.49 -1.89 -17.79
CA GLY A 201 -15.92 -1.87 -18.13
C GLY A 201 -16.84 -1.84 -16.90
N ALA A 202 -16.36 -2.25 -15.73
CA ALA A 202 -17.09 -2.10 -14.46
C ALA A 202 -17.13 -0.64 -13.96
N GLU A 203 -16.20 0.22 -14.42
CA GLU A 203 -16.14 1.63 -14.01
C GLU A 203 -16.91 2.58 -14.95
N GLN A 204 -17.42 2.09 -16.08
CA GLN A 204 -18.39 2.85 -16.89
C GLN A 204 -19.80 2.50 -16.39
N PRO A 205 -20.56 3.45 -15.79
CA PRO A 205 -21.97 3.21 -15.53
C PRO A 205 -22.61 2.97 -16.90
N ARG A 206 -23.29 1.82 -17.06
CA ARG A 206 -24.17 1.58 -18.20
C ARG A 206 -25.20 2.71 -18.20
N LEU A 207 -25.00 3.69 -19.06
CA LEU A 207 -26.00 4.70 -19.38
C LEU A 207 -27.15 3.93 -20.02
N LEU A 208 -28.21 3.71 -19.24
CA LEU A 208 -29.53 3.31 -19.71
C LEU A 208 -30.23 4.52 -20.33
#